data_AF-A0A388MER7-F1
#
_entry.id   AF-A0A388MER7-F1
#
_cell.length_a   1.000
_cell.length_b   1.000
_cell.length_c   1.000
_cell.angle_alpha   90.00
_cell.angle_beta   90.00
_cell.angle_gamma   90.00
#
_symmetry.space_group_name_H-M   'P 1'
#
loop_
_entity.id
_entity.type
_entity.pdbx_description
1 polymer ?
#
loop_
_entity_poly.entity_id
_entity_poly.type
_entity_poly.pdbx_seq_one_letter_code
_entity_poly.pdbx_strand_id
1 'polypeptide(L)'
;MAGLLDEAHNLNDVLLDFRTAFHGSVFEKYHVVPVQVATLEAFYYVDVGNTADFFGDLSEFLIDPGSADLLKRDRDAFIEQFGECINEDLRNAGTMSLPCAIVDLSKDFLEESSEFFEEISKKAEAGGCDDWVESFWELEVRLVELALSHSNDYRAKIFHRSGMDVVQESDAALATDMFDFCRNWQQLTTRKVFHKIWRVMMVHFIDFDMVGENGERFPLRMRMLDLIEEEAFDEWGWFAEVRDRETNILIARADGSSQCQETRLDIVAANTVNQRYKPHGDVCTLTRTSGRFRHFHHYNHEQPDGYDLEEWDEDFYESDDRQTQVLSRIPPEEKELILEEIGRLRKNSFCRSHDHYISYSSELEFERLIPVAARLSSLHFLEVFSGRPCDHFDAVVRRFELCTSTLEESQQRDRERSRENINRFRHLLKGTCWEQLPEDLIMRILGLVVPTQRHRVG
;
A
#
# COMPACT_ATOMS: atom_id res chain seq x y z
N MET A 1 -23.25 -11.02 0.17
CA MET A 1 -22.25 -10.28 0.95
C MET A 1 -22.77 -8.87 1.22
N ALA A 2 -23.60 -8.75 2.24
CA ALA A 2 -24.11 -7.49 2.80
C ALA A 2 -24.27 -7.80 4.29
N GLY A 3 -23.28 -7.42 5.09
CA GLY A 3 -23.19 -7.88 6.47
C GLY A 3 -21.76 -7.78 6.97
N LEU A 4 -21.20 -6.58 6.90
CA LEU A 4 -20.04 -6.18 7.69
C LEU A 4 -20.30 -4.74 8.09
N LEU A 5 -20.58 -4.57 9.39
CA LEU A 5 -20.66 -3.33 10.16
C LEU A 5 -21.79 -2.37 9.77
N ASP A 6 -22.97 -2.66 10.32
CA ASP A 6 -24.05 -1.68 10.56
C ASP A 6 -23.66 -0.82 11.78
N GLU A 7 -22.42 -0.33 11.82
CA GLU A 7 -22.10 0.79 12.71
C GLU A 7 -22.91 1.97 12.20
N ALA A 8 -23.65 2.61 13.10
CA ALA A 8 -24.46 3.78 12.78
C ALA A 8 -23.52 4.95 12.45
N HIS A 9 -22.97 4.94 11.24
CA HIS A 9 -22.13 6.01 10.73
C HIS A 9 -22.95 7.30 10.69
N ASN A 10 -22.32 8.39 11.11
CA ASN A 10 -22.95 9.69 11.03
C ASN A 10 -22.98 10.07 9.55
N LEU A 11 -24.13 10.53 9.05
CA LEU A 11 -24.24 10.99 7.67
C LEU A 11 -23.29 12.16 7.35
N ASN A 12 -22.81 12.84 8.40
CA ASN A 12 -21.81 13.91 8.33
C ASN A 12 -20.36 13.41 8.36
N ASP A 13 -20.12 12.10 8.40
CA ASP A 13 -18.77 11.56 8.31
C ASP A 13 -18.15 11.97 6.97
N VAL A 14 -16.94 12.52 7.06
CA VAL A 14 -16.16 13.01 5.92
C VAL A 14 -15.38 11.83 5.33
N LEU A 15 -15.42 11.68 4.01
CA LEU A 15 -14.74 10.59 3.30
C LEU A 15 -14.13 11.06 1.98
N LEU A 16 -13.27 10.22 1.41
CA LEU A 16 -12.76 10.37 0.03
C LEU A 16 -13.58 9.53 -0.95
N ASP A 17 -14.42 10.21 -1.74
CA ASP A 17 -15.10 9.57 -2.86
C ASP A 17 -14.18 9.59 -4.09
N PHE A 18 -13.57 8.45 -4.43
CA PHE A 18 -12.62 8.31 -5.56
C PHE A 18 -13.14 8.84 -6.91
N ARG A 19 -14.46 9.00 -7.08
CA ARG A 19 -15.06 9.58 -8.29
C ARG A 19 -14.81 11.07 -8.45
N THR A 20 -14.68 11.78 -7.33
CA THR A 20 -14.65 13.25 -7.29
C THR A 20 -13.46 13.79 -6.50
N ALA A 21 -12.89 13.00 -5.60
CA ALA A 21 -11.84 13.43 -4.68
C ALA A 21 -10.58 13.92 -5.38
N PHE A 22 -10.29 13.37 -6.56
CA PHE A 22 -9.08 13.70 -7.31
C PHE A 22 -9.28 14.82 -8.33
N HIS A 23 -10.50 15.33 -8.51
CA HIS A 23 -10.73 16.47 -9.39
C HIS A 23 -10.17 17.75 -8.76
N GLY A 24 -9.36 18.48 -9.52
CA GLY A 24 -8.57 19.63 -9.06
C GLY A 24 -7.38 19.26 -8.18
N SER A 25 -7.10 17.97 -7.97
CA SER A 25 -6.05 17.53 -7.06
C SER A 25 -4.66 17.59 -7.68
N VAL A 26 -3.64 17.46 -6.82
CA VAL A 26 -2.24 17.28 -7.24
C VAL A 26 -2.08 16.09 -8.18
N PHE A 27 -2.81 14.99 -7.97
CA PHE A 27 -2.74 13.82 -8.85
C PHE A 27 -3.25 14.13 -10.26
N GLU A 28 -4.37 14.85 -10.38
CA GLU A 28 -4.90 15.29 -11.68
C GLU A 28 -3.96 16.29 -12.36
N LYS A 29 -3.32 17.21 -11.61
CA LYS A 29 -2.27 18.10 -12.15
C LYS A 29 -1.14 17.31 -12.82
N TYR A 30 -0.74 16.18 -12.24
CA TYR A 30 0.31 15.31 -12.78
C TYR A 30 -0.25 14.17 -13.64
N HIS A 31 -1.46 14.31 -14.17
CA HIS A 31 -2.07 13.38 -15.13
C HIS A 31 -2.20 11.94 -14.60
N VAL A 32 -2.24 11.78 -13.27
CA VAL A 32 -2.48 10.52 -12.58
C VAL A 32 -3.93 10.49 -12.12
N VAL A 33 -4.69 9.50 -12.58
CA VAL A 33 -6.09 9.29 -12.17
C VAL A 33 -6.16 8.05 -11.29
N PRO A 34 -6.28 8.20 -9.97
CA PRO A 34 -6.40 7.07 -9.05
C PRO A 34 -7.71 6.34 -9.29
N VAL A 35 -7.66 5.01 -9.27
CA VAL A 35 -8.84 4.17 -9.51
C VAL A 35 -9.16 3.35 -8.28
N GLN A 36 -8.15 2.71 -7.70
CA GLN A 36 -8.29 1.91 -6.49
C GLN A 36 -6.97 1.84 -5.74
N VAL A 37 -7.03 1.74 -4.41
CA VAL A 37 -5.91 1.36 -3.58
C VAL A 37 -6.36 0.18 -2.71
N ALA A 38 -5.53 -0.85 -2.62
CA ALA A 38 -5.66 -1.92 -1.66
C ALA A 38 -4.37 -1.99 -0.84
N THR A 39 -4.49 -2.20 0.47
CA THR A 39 -3.38 -2.31 1.41
C THR A 39 -3.55 -3.61 2.19
N LEU A 40 -2.44 -4.32 2.38
CA LEU A 40 -2.36 -5.50 3.24
C LEU A 40 -1.27 -5.27 4.29
N GLU A 41 -1.68 -5.31 5.54
CA GLU A 41 -0.85 -5.17 6.74
C GLU A 41 -0.51 -6.57 7.29
N ALA A 42 0.14 -7.40 6.47
CA ALA A 42 0.33 -8.81 6.81
C ALA A 42 1.31 -9.05 7.96
N PHE A 43 2.26 -8.14 8.20
CA PHE A 43 3.39 -8.37 9.10
C PHE A 43 3.76 -7.13 9.92
N TYR A 44 2.79 -6.29 10.27
CA TYR A 44 3.08 -4.99 10.86
C TYR A 44 3.10 -5.03 12.40
N TYR A 45 4.21 -4.75 13.08
CA TYR A 45 4.28 -4.55 14.55
C TYR A 45 3.58 -3.24 15.02
N VAL A 46 2.26 -3.24 15.22
CA VAL A 46 1.51 -2.04 15.67
C VAL A 46 1.39 -2.00 17.20
N ASP A 47 1.84 -0.92 17.83
CA ASP A 47 1.52 -0.52 19.23
C ASP A 47 0.04 -0.09 19.38
N VAL A 48 -0.68 0.12 18.28
CA VAL A 48 -2.13 0.39 18.25
C VAL A 48 -2.89 -0.92 18.03
N GLY A 49 -2.99 -1.72 19.09
CA GLY A 49 -3.94 -2.83 19.13
C GLY A 49 -3.40 -4.20 18.72
N ASN A 50 -2.21 -4.56 19.21
CA ASN A 50 -1.93 -5.87 19.82
C ASN A 50 -1.98 -7.16 18.95
N THR A 51 -2.29 -7.11 17.67
CA THR A 51 -2.61 -8.33 16.91
C THR A 51 -1.50 -8.86 16.01
N ALA A 52 -0.43 -8.10 15.79
CA ALA A 52 0.62 -8.51 14.88
C ALA A 52 1.85 -9.10 15.57
N ASP A 53 2.22 -8.59 16.75
CA ASP A 53 3.16 -9.32 17.62
C ASP A 53 2.53 -10.61 18.15
N PHE A 54 1.21 -10.76 18.04
CA PHE A 54 0.50 -11.97 18.45
C PHE A 54 0.95 -13.22 17.71
N PHE A 55 1.17 -13.17 16.38
CA PHE A 55 1.63 -14.35 15.64
C PHE A 55 3.11 -14.64 15.93
N GLY A 56 3.91 -13.61 16.16
CA GLY A 56 5.25 -13.74 16.72
C GLY A 56 5.19 -14.46 18.07
N ASP A 57 4.64 -13.83 19.10
CA ASP A 57 4.46 -14.38 20.45
C ASP A 57 3.90 -15.82 20.43
N LEU A 58 2.89 -16.08 19.59
CA LEU A 58 2.29 -17.40 19.47
C LEU A 58 3.25 -18.42 18.85
N SER A 59 4.01 -18.03 17.83
CA SER A 59 5.01 -18.91 17.19
C SER A 59 6.15 -19.24 18.15
N GLU A 60 6.64 -18.24 18.91
CA GLU A 60 7.65 -18.44 19.96
C GLU A 60 7.12 -19.40 21.01
N PHE A 61 5.92 -19.14 21.53
CA PHE A 61 5.31 -19.99 22.54
C PHE A 61 5.02 -21.40 22.03
N LEU A 62 4.62 -21.58 20.77
CA LEU A 62 4.35 -22.91 20.19
C LEU A 62 5.62 -23.75 20.04
N ILE A 63 6.76 -23.12 19.75
CA ILE A 63 8.06 -23.80 19.62
C ILE A 63 8.58 -24.27 20.98
N ASP A 64 8.16 -23.64 22.08
CA ASP A 64 8.58 -24.06 23.41
C ASP A 64 8.18 -25.52 23.73
N PRO A 65 9.07 -26.30 24.36
CA PRO A 65 8.81 -27.71 24.66
C PRO A 65 7.52 -27.94 25.44
N GLY A 66 6.59 -28.68 24.84
CA GLY A 66 5.32 -29.08 25.44
C GLY A 66 4.16 -28.11 25.23
N SER A 67 4.39 -26.92 24.67
CA SER A 67 3.33 -25.93 24.41
C SER A 67 2.37 -26.40 23.31
N ALA A 68 2.88 -26.93 22.19
CA ALA A 68 2.05 -27.49 21.14
C ALA A 68 1.22 -28.71 21.62
N ASP A 69 1.80 -29.55 22.47
CA ASP A 69 1.09 -30.67 23.10
C ASP A 69 0.01 -30.18 24.06
N LEU A 70 0.27 -29.09 24.78
CA LEU A 70 -0.71 -28.43 25.63
C LEU A 70 -1.88 -27.91 24.79
N LEU A 71 -1.63 -27.19 23.68
CA LEU A 71 -2.69 -26.72 22.78
C LEU A 71 -3.57 -27.86 22.25
N LYS A 72 -2.94 -28.99 21.87
CA LYS A 72 -3.67 -30.18 21.41
C LYS A 72 -4.54 -30.80 22.50
N ARG A 73 -4.02 -30.89 23.73
CA ARG A 73 -4.67 -31.59 24.86
C ARG A 73 -5.69 -30.74 25.60
N ASP A 74 -5.34 -29.49 25.89
CA ASP A 74 -6.08 -28.59 26.77
C ASP A 74 -5.94 -27.14 26.28
N ARG A 75 -6.87 -26.76 25.40
CA ARG A 75 -6.94 -25.44 24.78
C ARG A 75 -7.03 -24.31 25.79
N ASP A 76 -7.83 -24.47 26.85
CA ASP A 76 -8.08 -23.38 27.79
C ASP A 76 -6.86 -23.17 28.69
N ALA A 77 -6.20 -24.25 29.11
CA ALA A 77 -4.92 -24.16 29.81
C ALA A 77 -3.82 -23.55 28.93
N PHE A 78 -3.81 -23.86 27.62
CA PHE A 78 -2.92 -23.21 26.68
C PHE A 78 -3.17 -21.70 26.61
N ILE A 79 -4.43 -21.26 26.46
CA ILE A 79 -4.77 -19.82 26.39
C ILE A 79 -4.40 -19.12 27.70
N GLU A 80 -4.65 -19.74 28.84
CA GLU A 80 -4.25 -19.20 30.15
C GLU A 80 -2.73 -19.01 30.23
N GLN A 81 -1.96 -20.05 29.90
CA GLN A 81 -0.49 -19.99 29.95
C GLN A 81 0.09 -19.04 28.90
N PHE A 82 -0.43 -19.05 27.68
CA PHE A 82 -0.01 -18.12 26.63
C PHE A 82 -0.33 -16.67 27.01
N GLY A 83 -1.51 -16.42 27.56
CA GLY A 83 -1.89 -15.10 28.08
C GLY A 83 -1.00 -14.61 29.22
N GLU A 84 -0.35 -15.51 29.96
CA GLU A 84 0.69 -15.16 30.94
C GLU A 84 1.98 -14.66 30.29
N CYS A 85 2.35 -15.22 29.13
CA CYS A 85 3.55 -14.88 28.36
C CYS A 85 3.41 -13.60 27.53
N ILE A 86 2.19 -13.27 27.11
CA ILE A 86 1.89 -12.10 26.30
C ILE A 86 1.96 -10.80 27.13
N ASN A 87 2.41 -9.70 26.50
CA ASN A 87 2.50 -8.36 27.07
C ASN A 87 1.15 -7.86 27.66
N GLU A 88 1.18 -7.08 28.75
CA GLU A 88 -0.02 -6.70 29.54
C GLU A 88 -1.11 -5.99 28.72
N ASP A 89 -0.73 -5.29 27.64
CA ASP A 89 -1.65 -4.55 26.79
C ASP A 89 -2.66 -5.47 26.08
N LEU A 90 -2.25 -6.69 25.71
CA LEU A 90 -3.09 -7.69 25.08
C LEU A 90 -4.19 -8.23 26.01
N ARG A 91 -4.01 -8.10 27.33
CA ARG A 91 -5.01 -8.50 28.34
C ARG A 91 -6.14 -7.48 28.51
N ASN A 92 -5.91 -6.22 28.13
CA ASN A 92 -6.85 -5.11 28.34
C ASN A 92 -7.82 -4.89 27.19
N ALA A 93 -7.57 -5.48 26.01
CA ALA A 93 -8.49 -5.40 24.88
C ALA A 93 -9.74 -6.25 25.20
N GLY A 94 -10.88 -5.61 25.42
CA GLY A 94 -12.20 -6.24 25.65
C GLY A 94 -12.75 -7.07 24.48
N THR A 95 -11.88 -7.57 23.61
CA THR A 95 -12.12 -8.27 22.35
C THR A 95 -11.25 -9.53 22.26
N MET A 96 -11.35 -10.41 23.27
CA MET A 96 -10.73 -11.76 23.25
C MET A 96 -11.19 -12.66 22.09
N SER A 97 -12.16 -12.23 21.26
CA SER A 97 -12.69 -13.04 20.16
C SER A 97 -11.66 -13.36 19.07
N LEU A 98 -10.76 -12.42 18.74
CA LEU A 98 -9.76 -12.66 17.70
C LEU A 98 -8.59 -13.54 18.20
N PRO A 99 -7.95 -13.28 19.36
CA PRO A 99 -6.93 -14.18 19.90
C PRO A 99 -7.41 -15.62 20.01
N CYS A 100 -8.63 -15.85 20.51
CA CYS A 100 -9.23 -17.18 20.60
C CYS A 100 -9.36 -17.84 19.22
N ALA A 101 -9.88 -17.11 18.22
CA ALA A 101 -10.03 -17.64 16.87
C ALA A 101 -8.68 -17.98 16.22
N ILE A 102 -7.62 -17.22 16.51
CA ILE A 102 -6.27 -17.51 16.01
C ILE A 102 -5.66 -18.72 16.72
N VAL A 103 -5.88 -18.89 18.03
CA VAL A 103 -5.46 -20.09 18.76
C VAL A 103 -6.16 -21.34 18.22
N ASP A 104 -7.46 -21.24 17.92
CA ASP A 104 -8.22 -22.32 17.28
C ASP A 104 -7.64 -22.65 15.89
N LEU A 105 -7.36 -21.64 15.07
CA LEU A 105 -6.72 -21.80 13.78
C LEU A 105 -5.31 -22.41 13.87
N SER A 106 -4.57 -22.08 14.92
CA SER A 106 -3.23 -22.65 15.17
C SER A 106 -3.32 -24.11 15.61
N LYS A 107 -4.38 -24.48 16.33
CA LYS A 107 -4.66 -25.89 16.62
C LYS A 107 -4.96 -26.65 15.33
N ASP A 108 -5.81 -26.11 14.47
CA ASP A 108 -6.12 -26.70 13.15
C ASP A 108 -4.83 -26.85 12.32
N PHE A 109 -3.95 -25.84 12.32
CA PHE A 109 -2.62 -25.91 11.68
C PHE A 109 -1.78 -27.08 12.20
N LEU A 110 -1.69 -27.27 13.52
CA LEU A 110 -0.91 -28.35 14.13
C LEU A 110 -1.46 -29.75 13.79
N GLU A 111 -2.75 -29.85 13.46
CA GLU A 111 -3.40 -31.10 13.04
C GLU A 111 -3.21 -31.34 11.53
N GLU A 112 -3.39 -30.31 10.70
CA GLU A 112 -3.30 -30.41 9.24
C GLU A 112 -1.86 -30.47 8.71
N SER A 113 -0.93 -29.82 9.40
CA SER A 113 0.47 -29.64 9.00
C SER A 113 1.45 -30.19 10.03
N SER A 114 1.10 -31.30 10.69
CA SER A 114 1.89 -31.86 11.80
C SER A 114 3.33 -32.21 11.42
N GLU A 115 3.57 -32.75 10.22
CA GLU A 115 4.92 -33.10 9.74
C GLU A 115 5.81 -31.87 9.61
N PHE A 116 5.27 -30.78 9.09
CA PHE A 116 5.96 -29.52 8.92
C PHE A 116 6.27 -28.87 10.27
N PHE A 117 5.31 -28.85 11.20
CA PHE A 117 5.55 -28.35 12.54
C PHE A 117 6.64 -29.15 13.26
N GLU A 118 6.62 -30.48 13.15
CA GLU A 118 7.69 -31.32 13.73
C GLU A 118 9.08 -31.03 13.14
N GLU A 119 9.16 -30.72 11.84
CA GLU A 119 10.41 -30.32 11.20
C GLU A 119 10.94 -29.00 11.78
N ILE A 120 10.07 -27.98 11.88
CA ILE A 120 10.37 -26.69 12.49
C ILE A 120 10.83 -26.85 13.95
N SER A 121 10.07 -27.59 14.77
CA SER A 121 10.43 -27.80 16.19
C SER A 121 11.78 -28.51 16.32
N LYS A 122 12.04 -29.56 15.54
CA LYS A 122 13.33 -30.27 15.56
C LYS A 122 14.48 -29.36 15.12
N LYS A 123 14.27 -28.51 14.12
CA LYS A 123 15.25 -27.52 13.66
C LYS A 123 15.55 -26.50 14.75
N ALA A 124 14.53 -26.00 15.44
CA ALA A 124 14.66 -25.07 16.57
C ALA A 124 15.40 -25.70 17.77
N GLU A 125 15.13 -26.97 18.09
CA GLU A 125 15.78 -27.69 19.20
C GLU A 125 17.24 -28.08 18.91
N ALA A 126 17.53 -28.51 17.68
CA ALA A 126 18.85 -29.03 17.31
C ALA A 126 19.85 -27.91 16.96
N GLY A 127 19.34 -26.75 16.58
CA GLY A 127 20.11 -25.64 16.07
C GLY A 127 20.62 -24.64 17.10
N GLY A 128 21.37 -23.65 16.64
CA GLY A 128 21.76 -22.49 17.44
C GLY A 128 20.64 -21.44 17.52
N CYS A 129 20.96 -20.27 18.10
CA CYS A 129 20.05 -19.11 18.13
C CYS A 129 19.50 -18.78 16.73
N ASP A 130 20.35 -18.82 15.70
CA ASP A 130 19.96 -18.49 14.33
C ASP A 130 18.91 -19.47 13.76
N ASP A 131 19.03 -20.77 14.03
CA ASP A 131 18.10 -21.78 13.54
C ASP A 131 16.76 -21.71 14.28
N TRP A 132 16.77 -21.41 15.58
CA TRP A 132 15.57 -21.15 16.36
C TRP A 132 14.80 -19.96 15.80
N VAL A 133 15.50 -18.84 15.57
CA VAL A 133 14.92 -17.62 14.97
C VAL A 133 14.35 -17.93 13.58
N GLU A 134 15.07 -18.64 12.72
CA GLU A 134 14.56 -18.99 11.38
C GLU A 134 13.30 -19.88 11.44
N SER A 135 13.29 -20.88 12.32
CA SER A 135 12.16 -21.80 12.52
C SER A 135 10.92 -21.07 13.02
N PHE A 136 11.13 -20.15 13.97
CA PHE A 136 10.12 -19.25 14.49
C PHE A 136 9.45 -18.42 13.38
N TRP A 137 10.24 -17.76 12.54
CA TRP A 137 9.69 -16.95 11.44
C TRP A 137 8.96 -17.80 10.42
N GLU A 138 9.50 -18.98 10.09
CA GLU A 138 8.85 -19.88 9.14
C GLU A 138 7.47 -20.33 9.63
N LEU A 139 7.33 -20.56 10.94
CA LEU A 139 6.05 -20.87 11.58
C LEU A 139 5.09 -19.68 11.52
N GLU A 140 5.55 -18.48 11.88
CA GLU A 140 4.74 -17.27 11.87
C GLU A 140 4.11 -17.02 10.50
N VAL A 141 4.92 -17.08 9.43
CA VAL A 141 4.46 -16.88 8.06
C VAL A 141 3.36 -17.86 7.68
N ARG A 142 3.48 -19.13 8.10
CA ARG A 142 2.46 -20.14 7.83
C ARG A 142 1.18 -19.89 8.60
N LEU A 143 1.28 -19.45 9.84
CA LEU A 143 0.10 -19.10 10.64
C LEU A 143 -0.63 -17.88 10.04
N VAL A 144 0.09 -16.86 9.57
CA VAL A 144 -0.50 -15.72 8.85
C VAL A 144 -1.13 -16.15 7.53
N GLU A 145 -0.45 -16.99 6.73
CA GLU A 145 -0.97 -17.56 5.47
C GLU A 145 -2.30 -18.31 5.69
N LEU A 146 -2.34 -19.12 6.75
CA LEU A 146 -3.55 -19.86 7.14
C LEU A 146 -4.64 -18.91 7.63
N ALA A 147 -4.31 -17.94 8.48
CA ALA A 147 -5.27 -16.95 8.99
C ALA A 147 -5.90 -16.13 7.87
N LEU A 148 -5.11 -15.68 6.89
CA LEU A 148 -5.60 -14.99 5.69
C LEU A 148 -6.57 -15.82 4.85
N SER A 149 -6.30 -17.12 4.75
CA SER A 149 -7.06 -18.05 3.92
C SER A 149 -8.36 -18.51 4.61
N HIS A 150 -8.36 -18.65 5.94
CA HIS A 150 -9.46 -19.27 6.69
C HIS A 150 -10.27 -18.30 7.57
N SER A 151 -9.73 -17.13 7.93
CA SER A 151 -10.41 -16.16 8.81
C SER A 151 -10.80 -14.89 8.07
N ASN A 152 -12.09 -14.76 7.75
CA ASN A 152 -12.65 -13.53 7.18
C ASN A 152 -12.48 -12.34 8.12
N ASP A 153 -12.58 -12.56 9.43
CA ASP A 153 -12.46 -11.52 10.45
C ASP A 153 -11.02 -11.00 10.55
N TYR A 154 -10.03 -11.91 10.51
CA TYR A 154 -8.63 -11.53 10.46
C TYR A 154 -8.34 -10.74 9.18
N ARG A 155 -8.76 -11.28 8.01
CA ARG A 155 -8.57 -10.59 6.74
C ARG A 155 -9.23 -9.21 6.72
N ALA A 156 -10.45 -9.07 7.23
CA ALA A 156 -11.15 -7.79 7.28
C ALA A 156 -10.44 -6.74 8.15
N LYS A 157 -9.57 -7.16 9.09
CA LYS A 157 -8.77 -6.27 9.93
C LYS A 157 -7.49 -5.81 9.27
N ILE A 158 -6.81 -6.69 8.53
CA ILE A 158 -5.49 -6.38 7.97
C ILE A 158 -5.52 -6.02 6.48
N PHE A 159 -6.66 -6.21 5.81
CA PHE A 159 -6.84 -5.85 4.41
C PHE A 159 -7.80 -4.68 4.28
N HIS A 160 -7.31 -3.62 3.64
CA HIS A 160 -8.08 -2.42 3.33
C HIS A 160 -8.14 -2.21 1.83
N ARG A 161 -9.28 -1.74 1.34
CA ARG A 161 -9.46 -1.46 -0.09
C ARG A 161 -10.46 -0.35 -0.32
N SER A 162 -10.08 0.59 -1.17
CA SER A 162 -10.89 1.75 -1.54
C SER A 162 -10.83 2.03 -3.04
N GLY A 163 -11.89 2.63 -3.55
CA GLY A 163 -12.03 2.97 -4.96
C GLY A 163 -12.88 1.96 -5.74
N MET A 164 -12.65 1.91 -7.06
CA MET A 164 -13.44 1.12 -7.98
C MET A 164 -12.75 -0.20 -8.32
N ASP A 165 -13.46 -1.29 -8.10
CA ASP A 165 -13.04 -2.62 -8.54
C ASP A 165 -13.18 -2.76 -10.06
N VAL A 166 -12.11 -2.44 -10.80
CA VAL A 166 -12.13 -2.46 -12.27
C VAL A 166 -12.21 -3.89 -12.81
N VAL A 167 -11.59 -4.84 -12.12
CA VAL A 167 -11.34 -6.21 -12.60
C VAL A 167 -12.22 -7.25 -11.89
N GLN A 168 -13.12 -6.81 -11.00
CA GLN A 168 -14.01 -7.67 -10.22
C GLN A 168 -13.26 -8.69 -9.36
N GLU A 169 -12.11 -8.28 -8.83
CA GLU A 169 -11.28 -9.13 -7.99
C GLU A 169 -11.89 -9.23 -6.60
N SER A 170 -11.93 -10.45 -6.05
CA SER A 170 -12.35 -10.63 -4.66
C SER A 170 -11.25 -10.16 -3.71
N ASP A 171 -11.63 -9.64 -2.55
CA ASP A 171 -10.66 -9.23 -1.52
C ASP A 171 -9.81 -10.39 -1.02
N ALA A 172 -10.37 -11.60 -0.98
CA ALA A 172 -9.62 -12.80 -0.64
C ALA A 172 -8.51 -13.06 -1.66
N ALA A 173 -8.82 -13.00 -2.95
CA ALA A 173 -7.83 -13.18 -4.01
C ALA A 173 -6.76 -12.08 -3.99
N LEU A 174 -7.16 -10.81 -3.78
CA LEU A 174 -6.22 -9.70 -3.65
C LEU A 174 -5.30 -9.86 -2.43
N ALA A 175 -5.86 -10.16 -1.26
CA ALA A 175 -5.08 -10.37 -0.05
C ALA A 175 -4.08 -11.52 -0.23
N THR A 176 -4.49 -12.62 -0.85
CA THR A 176 -3.58 -13.73 -1.18
C THR A 176 -2.49 -13.31 -2.16
N ASP A 177 -2.82 -12.61 -3.26
CA ASP A 177 -1.81 -12.13 -4.24
C ASP A 177 -0.83 -11.13 -3.61
N MET A 178 -1.30 -10.28 -2.70
CA MET A 178 -0.48 -9.33 -1.94
C MET A 178 0.45 -10.05 -0.95
N PHE A 179 -0.06 -11.06 -0.25
CA PHE A 179 0.74 -11.90 0.64
C PHE A 179 1.80 -12.69 -0.13
N ASP A 180 1.42 -13.30 -1.26
CA ASP A 180 2.34 -14.00 -2.16
C ASP A 180 3.40 -13.07 -2.74
N PHE A 181 3.04 -11.84 -3.09
CA PHE A 181 3.99 -10.83 -3.55
C PHE A 181 5.03 -10.52 -2.47
N CYS A 182 4.60 -10.33 -1.22
CA CYS A 182 5.49 -10.14 -0.08
C CYS A 182 6.44 -11.34 0.10
N ARG A 183 5.87 -12.55 0.14
CA ARG A 183 6.62 -13.81 0.34
C ARG A 183 7.65 -14.06 -0.76
N ASN A 184 7.29 -13.86 -2.02
CA ASN A 184 8.18 -14.10 -3.15
C ASN A 184 9.32 -13.08 -3.22
N TRP A 185 9.08 -11.84 -2.80
CA TRP A 185 10.12 -10.82 -2.74
C TRP A 185 11.26 -11.24 -1.80
N GLN A 186 10.92 -11.84 -0.66
CA GLN A 186 11.88 -12.30 0.34
C GLN A 186 12.85 -13.36 -0.20
N GLN A 187 12.37 -14.26 -1.08
CA GLN A 187 13.21 -15.30 -1.68
C GLN A 187 14.28 -14.73 -2.61
N LEU A 188 14.05 -13.56 -3.20
CA LEU A 188 14.96 -12.93 -4.16
C LEU A 188 16.11 -12.17 -3.47
N THR A 189 15.92 -11.73 -2.23
CA THR A 189 16.93 -11.01 -1.47
C THR A 189 17.89 -11.98 -0.77
N THR A 190 19.03 -12.27 -1.41
CA THR A 190 20.07 -13.22 -0.95
C THR A 190 20.78 -12.83 0.37
N ARG A 191 20.41 -11.73 1.03
CA ARG A 191 21.05 -11.28 2.27
C ARG A 191 20.41 -11.97 3.48
N LYS A 192 21.20 -12.78 4.19
CA LYS A 192 20.92 -13.30 5.56
C LYS A 192 20.62 -12.21 6.61
N VAL A 193 20.71 -10.92 6.26
CA VAL A 193 20.47 -9.77 7.15
C VAL A 193 18.96 -9.49 7.33
N PHE A 194 18.10 -10.09 6.51
CA PHE A 194 16.66 -9.80 6.46
C PHE A 194 15.79 -10.52 7.51
N HIS A 195 16.36 -11.31 8.43
CA HIS A 195 15.59 -11.89 9.55
C HIS A 195 14.86 -10.84 10.41
N LYS A 196 15.16 -9.55 10.24
CA LYS A 196 14.50 -8.43 10.94
C LYS A 196 13.49 -7.64 10.10
N ILE A 197 13.54 -7.76 8.77
CA ILE A 197 12.71 -6.94 7.86
C ILE A 197 11.25 -7.43 7.81
N TRP A 198 10.98 -8.60 8.40
CA TRP A 198 9.64 -9.15 8.57
C TRP A 198 8.71 -8.27 9.38
N ARG A 199 9.21 -7.45 10.31
CA ARG A 199 8.37 -6.78 11.31
C ARG A 199 7.55 -5.59 10.79
N VAL A 200 7.83 -5.11 9.57
CA VAL A 200 7.16 -3.90 9.10
C VAL A 200 7.06 -3.84 7.57
N MET A 201 6.30 -4.77 6.99
CA MET A 201 6.00 -4.80 5.55
C MET A 201 4.54 -4.43 5.32
N MET A 202 4.29 -3.29 4.69
CA MET A 202 2.99 -2.99 4.09
C MET A 202 3.06 -3.28 2.59
N VAL A 203 2.06 -3.99 2.09
CA VAL A 203 1.90 -4.20 0.66
C VAL A 203 0.77 -3.32 0.17
N HIS A 204 0.99 -2.59 -0.92
CA HIS A 204 -0.02 -1.77 -1.57
C HIS A 204 -0.19 -2.20 -3.02
N PHE A 205 -1.43 -2.47 -3.42
CA PHE A 205 -1.81 -2.58 -4.82
C PHE A 205 -2.57 -1.31 -5.22
N ILE A 206 -1.95 -0.50 -6.07
CA ILE A 206 -2.48 0.79 -6.50
C ILE A 206 -2.85 0.67 -7.98
N ASP A 207 -4.15 0.74 -8.25
CA ASP A 207 -4.69 0.85 -9.60
C ASP A 207 -4.89 2.32 -9.95
N PHE A 208 -4.27 2.76 -11.04
CA PHE A 208 -4.35 4.12 -11.52
C PHE A 208 -4.27 4.15 -13.04
N ASP A 209 -4.79 5.20 -13.65
CA ASP A 209 -4.64 5.44 -15.07
C ASP A 209 -3.72 6.66 -15.25
N MET A 210 -2.71 6.56 -16.12
CA MET A 210 -2.03 7.76 -16.61
C MET A 210 -2.78 8.31 -17.83
N VAL A 211 -2.99 9.62 -17.87
CA VAL A 211 -3.68 10.29 -18.98
C VAL A 211 -2.63 10.92 -19.87
N GLY A 212 -2.58 10.56 -21.16
CA GLY A 212 -1.68 11.19 -22.12
C GLY A 212 -2.21 12.54 -22.62
N GLU A 213 -1.37 13.30 -23.33
CA GLU A 213 -1.71 14.59 -23.95
C GLU A 213 -2.98 14.52 -24.83
N ASN A 214 -3.21 13.36 -25.47
CA ASN A 214 -4.38 13.09 -26.30
C ASN A 214 -5.65 12.71 -25.50
N GLY A 215 -5.60 12.72 -24.17
CA GLY A 215 -6.69 12.30 -23.29
C GLY A 215 -6.91 10.78 -23.23
N GLU A 216 -6.08 9.98 -23.90
CA GLU A 216 -6.15 8.53 -23.81
C GLU A 216 -5.60 8.06 -22.45
N ARG A 217 -6.22 7.00 -21.91
CA ARG A 217 -5.83 6.41 -20.63
C ARG A 217 -4.89 5.23 -20.84
N PHE A 218 -3.82 5.20 -20.07
CA PHE A 218 -2.93 4.06 -19.91
C PHE A 218 -3.19 3.40 -18.55
N PRO A 219 -3.96 2.30 -18.50
CA PRO A 219 -4.35 1.66 -17.24
C PRO A 219 -3.18 0.86 -16.65
N LEU A 220 -2.83 1.16 -15.40
CA LEU A 220 -1.70 0.58 -14.70
C LEU A 220 -2.11 0.00 -13.35
N ARG A 221 -1.31 -0.96 -12.90
CA ARG A 221 -1.30 -1.47 -11.53
C ARG A 221 0.12 -1.40 -10.99
N MET A 222 0.29 -0.74 -9.86
CA MET A 222 1.52 -0.77 -9.09
C MET A 222 1.37 -1.76 -7.93
N ARG A 223 2.28 -2.72 -7.85
CA ARG A 223 2.48 -3.60 -6.70
C ARG A 223 3.64 -3.04 -5.92
N MET A 224 3.37 -2.45 -4.78
CA MET A 224 4.34 -1.74 -3.96
C MET A 224 4.53 -2.47 -2.64
N LEU A 225 5.78 -2.62 -2.25
CA LEU A 225 6.19 -3.09 -0.94
C LEU A 225 6.87 -1.92 -0.23
N ASP A 226 6.36 -1.60 0.95
CA ASP A 226 6.78 -0.45 1.72
C ASP A 226 7.37 -0.91 3.06
N LEU A 227 8.69 -0.76 3.24
CA LEU A 227 9.40 -1.23 4.42
C LEU A 227 9.42 -0.14 5.48
N ILE A 228 8.78 -0.39 6.62
CA ILE A 228 8.61 0.60 7.68
C ILE A 228 9.66 0.41 8.77
N GLU A 229 9.95 1.52 9.46
CA GLU A 229 11.03 1.66 10.42
C GLU A 229 10.83 0.74 11.63
N GLU A 230 11.88 0.00 11.98
CA GLU A 230 12.17 -0.33 13.39
C GLU A 230 13.40 0.53 13.71
N GLU A 231 13.32 1.38 14.76
CA GLU A 231 14.24 2.51 15.09
C GLU A 231 15.76 2.19 15.07
N ALA A 232 16.15 0.93 14.89
CA ALA A 232 17.51 0.43 14.93
C ALA A 232 18.13 0.09 13.55
N PHE A 233 17.38 0.13 12.43
CA PHE A 233 17.91 -0.30 11.13
C PHE A 233 17.87 0.83 10.09
N ASP A 234 19.04 1.33 9.71
CA ASP A 234 19.27 2.32 8.65
C ASP A 234 18.88 1.85 7.22
N GLU A 235 18.13 0.75 7.08
CA GLU A 235 17.71 0.21 5.78
C GLU A 235 16.32 0.73 5.41
N TRP A 236 16.30 1.95 4.88
CA TRP A 236 15.12 2.63 4.35
C TRP A 236 14.85 2.17 2.92
N GLY A 237 13.60 1.81 2.59
CA GLY A 237 13.28 1.52 1.20
C GLY A 237 11.82 1.26 0.91
N TRP A 238 11.44 1.52 -0.33
CA TRP A 238 10.22 0.99 -0.92
C TRP A 238 10.58 0.36 -2.26
N PHE A 239 9.80 -0.63 -2.63
CA PHE A 239 9.96 -1.37 -3.87
C PHE A 239 8.64 -1.35 -4.60
N ALA A 240 8.68 -1.28 -5.92
CA ALA A 240 7.47 -1.42 -6.68
C ALA A 240 7.69 -2.05 -8.04
N GLU A 241 6.68 -2.77 -8.51
CA GLU A 241 6.52 -3.16 -9.89
C GLU A 241 5.29 -2.46 -10.47
N VAL A 242 5.47 -1.73 -11.57
CA VAL A 242 4.36 -1.12 -12.31
C VAL A 242 4.09 -1.97 -13.55
N ARG A 243 2.85 -2.44 -13.67
CA ARG A 243 2.40 -3.32 -14.75
C ARG A 243 1.25 -2.68 -15.51
N ASP A 244 1.20 -2.92 -16.81
CA ASP A 244 0.03 -2.64 -17.63
C ASP A 244 -1.12 -3.54 -17.16
N ARG A 245 -2.23 -2.93 -16.72
CA ARG A 245 -3.35 -3.66 -16.12
C ARG A 245 -4.09 -4.54 -17.13
N GLU A 246 -4.02 -4.22 -18.43
CA GLU A 246 -4.70 -4.98 -19.48
C GLU A 246 -3.86 -6.15 -20.00
N THR A 247 -2.54 -5.96 -20.09
CA THR A 247 -1.63 -6.95 -20.68
C THR A 247 -0.77 -7.69 -19.66
N ASN A 248 -0.77 -7.23 -18.41
CA ASN A 248 0.08 -7.67 -17.31
C ASN A 248 1.60 -7.58 -17.60
N ILE A 249 1.98 -6.83 -18.63
CA ILE A 249 3.38 -6.58 -18.98
C ILE A 249 4.00 -5.69 -17.91
N LEU A 250 5.17 -6.09 -17.39
CA LEU A 250 5.97 -5.25 -16.49
C LEU A 250 6.50 -4.04 -17.25
N ILE A 251 6.19 -2.84 -16.76
CA ILE A 251 6.52 -1.56 -17.38
C ILE A 251 7.72 -0.92 -16.68
N ALA A 252 7.70 -0.90 -15.35
CA ALA A 252 8.75 -0.24 -14.56
C ALA A 252 8.98 -0.94 -13.22
N ARG A 253 10.14 -0.66 -12.62
CA ARG A 253 10.51 -1.07 -11.28
C ARG A 253 11.02 0.11 -10.47
N ALA A 254 10.73 0.11 -9.17
CA ALA A 254 11.39 0.95 -8.18
C ALA A 254 12.09 0.04 -7.17
N ASP A 255 13.35 0.32 -6.88
CA ASP A 255 14.20 -0.43 -5.96
C ASP A 255 14.84 0.51 -4.93
N GLY A 256 14.36 0.45 -3.69
CA GLY A 256 14.85 1.23 -2.57
C GLY A 256 15.90 0.51 -1.71
N SER A 257 16.52 -0.58 -2.16
CA SER A 257 17.45 -1.39 -1.34
C SER A 257 18.82 -0.73 -1.07
N SER A 258 19.05 0.49 -1.56
CA SER A 258 20.38 1.08 -1.51
C SER A 258 20.70 1.59 -0.09
N GLN A 259 21.93 1.29 0.36
CA GLN A 259 22.51 1.88 1.59
C GLN A 259 22.65 3.41 1.53
N CYS A 260 22.29 4.03 0.40
CA CYS A 260 22.52 5.42 0.07
C CYS A 260 21.25 6.28 0.11
N GLN A 261 20.13 5.79 0.67
CA GLN A 261 18.85 6.50 0.68
C GLN A 261 18.38 6.84 -0.74
N GLU A 262 18.69 5.97 -1.71
CA GLU A 262 18.31 6.11 -3.11
C GLU A 262 17.26 5.06 -3.46
N THR A 263 16.15 5.49 -4.05
CA THR A 263 15.30 4.61 -4.85
C THR A 263 15.72 4.70 -6.29
N ARG A 264 16.14 3.59 -6.87
CA ARG A 264 16.39 3.48 -8.30
C ARG A 264 15.10 3.12 -9.03
N LEU A 265 14.76 3.88 -10.05
CA LEU A 265 13.62 3.66 -10.91
C LEU A 265 14.10 3.25 -12.30
N ASP A 266 13.63 2.10 -12.78
CA ASP A 266 13.97 1.55 -14.10
C ASP A 266 12.71 1.34 -14.96
N ILE A 267 12.71 1.89 -16.18
CA ILE A 267 11.70 1.58 -17.20
C ILE A 267 12.14 0.34 -18.00
N VAL A 268 11.45 -0.78 -17.80
CA VAL A 268 11.82 -2.06 -18.44
C VAL A 268 11.11 -2.29 -19.79
N ALA A 269 9.99 -1.60 -20.05
CA ALA A 269 9.23 -1.72 -21.29
C ALA A 269 8.95 -0.37 -21.96
N ALA A 270 10.01 0.41 -22.22
CA ALA A 270 9.91 1.75 -22.82
C ALA A 270 9.14 1.76 -24.16
N ASN A 271 9.24 0.70 -24.98
CA ASN A 271 8.49 0.60 -26.22
C ASN A 271 6.97 0.56 -25.99
N THR A 272 6.51 -0.15 -24.96
CA THR A 272 5.09 -0.20 -24.59
C THR A 272 4.62 1.17 -24.11
N VAL A 273 5.42 1.85 -23.29
CA VAL A 273 5.14 3.22 -22.85
C VAL A 273 4.99 4.16 -24.04
N ASN A 274 5.97 4.20 -24.95
CA ASN A 274 5.94 5.08 -26.13
C ASN A 274 4.77 4.82 -27.09
N GLN A 275 4.24 3.60 -27.10
CA GLN A 275 3.08 3.24 -27.94
C GLN A 275 1.76 3.66 -27.31
N ARG A 276 1.66 3.64 -25.98
CA ARG A 276 0.39 3.77 -25.25
C ARG A 276 0.22 5.10 -24.51
N TYR A 277 1.32 5.79 -24.23
CA TYR A 277 1.34 7.04 -23.47
C TYR A 277 1.98 8.14 -24.30
N LYS A 278 1.25 9.26 -24.46
CA LYS A 278 1.77 10.48 -25.07
C LYS A 278 2.12 11.48 -23.96
N PRO A 279 3.38 11.86 -23.80
CA PRO A 279 3.79 12.81 -22.76
C PRO A 279 3.16 14.18 -23.03
N HIS A 280 2.83 14.91 -21.96
CA HIS A 280 2.32 16.29 -22.07
C HIS A 280 3.42 17.30 -22.29
N GLY A 281 4.63 17.02 -21.81
CA GLY A 281 5.78 17.92 -21.89
C GLY A 281 5.76 19.06 -20.87
N ASP A 282 4.78 19.07 -19.96
CA ASP A 282 4.68 20.02 -18.84
C ASP A 282 5.35 19.52 -17.56
N VAL A 283 5.68 18.22 -17.51
CA VAL A 283 6.46 17.61 -16.42
C VAL A 283 7.95 17.73 -16.73
N CYS A 284 8.70 18.31 -15.78
CA CYS A 284 10.15 18.44 -15.93
C CYS A 284 10.84 17.07 -16.00
N THR A 285 11.51 16.78 -17.12
CA THR A 285 12.23 15.52 -17.35
C THR A 285 13.73 15.60 -17.10
N LEU A 286 14.26 16.80 -16.84
CA LEU A 286 15.69 17.03 -16.62
C LEU A 286 16.26 15.97 -15.68
N THR A 287 17.12 15.14 -16.24
CA THR A 287 17.73 13.98 -15.58
C THR A 287 18.75 14.46 -14.58
N ARG A 288 18.47 14.28 -13.29
CA ARG A 288 19.48 13.97 -12.28
C ARG A 288 18.86 13.64 -10.93
N THR A 289 18.76 12.37 -10.51
CA THR A 289 18.73 11.96 -9.08
C THR A 289 18.40 13.10 -8.11
N SER A 290 17.11 13.37 -7.90
CA SER A 290 16.59 14.57 -7.22
C SER A 290 17.50 15.03 -6.07
N GLY A 291 18.13 16.22 -6.17
CA GLY A 291 19.21 16.69 -5.30
C GLY A 291 19.02 16.49 -3.79
N ARG A 292 20.08 16.41 -3.00
CA ARG A 292 19.94 16.16 -1.56
C ARG A 292 19.38 17.40 -0.86
N PHE A 293 18.17 17.32 -0.30
CA PHE A 293 17.74 18.34 0.67
C PHE A 293 18.36 17.99 2.00
N ARG A 294 19.45 18.66 2.36
CA ARG A 294 19.95 18.58 3.74
C ARG A 294 18.90 19.22 4.63
N HIS A 295 18.22 18.39 5.42
CA HIS A 295 17.59 18.91 6.61
C HIS A 295 18.73 19.32 7.54
N PHE A 296 18.91 20.62 7.76
CA PHE A 296 19.67 21.02 8.94
C PHE A 296 18.90 20.44 10.12
N HIS A 297 19.50 19.51 10.86
CA HIS A 297 19.09 19.18 12.21
C HIS A 297 19.32 20.40 13.12
N HIS A 298 18.70 21.53 12.80
CA HIS A 298 18.48 22.57 13.76
C HIS A 298 17.32 22.08 14.62
N TYR A 299 17.64 21.66 15.83
CA TYR A 299 16.73 21.30 16.93
C TYR A 299 15.74 22.43 17.34
N ASN A 300 15.46 23.38 16.45
CA ASN A 300 14.56 24.49 16.69
C ASN A 300 13.25 24.19 15.98
N HIS A 301 12.31 23.64 16.75
CA HIS A 301 10.97 23.17 16.37
C HIS A 301 10.00 24.24 15.80
N GLU A 302 10.46 25.39 15.31
CA GLU A 302 9.57 26.55 15.14
C GLU A 302 9.11 26.88 13.72
N GLN A 303 9.53 26.17 12.65
CA GLN A 303 8.91 26.36 11.33
C GLN A 303 8.78 25.04 10.54
N PRO A 304 7.56 24.52 10.31
CA PRO A 304 7.35 23.25 9.61
C PRO A 304 7.52 23.29 8.08
N ASP A 305 7.53 24.46 7.45
CA ASP A 305 7.24 24.54 6.00
C ASP A 305 8.28 25.28 5.13
N GLY A 306 9.41 25.69 5.70
CA GLY A 306 10.49 26.35 4.97
C GLY A 306 11.49 25.36 4.41
N TYR A 307 11.26 24.85 3.19
CA TYR A 307 12.26 24.07 2.46
C TYR A 307 13.19 25.02 1.71
N ASP A 308 14.33 25.37 2.29
CA ASP A 308 15.38 26.06 1.54
C ASP A 308 16.07 25.03 0.63
N LEU A 309 15.79 25.12 -0.68
CA LEU A 309 16.58 24.47 -1.71
C LEU A 309 17.94 25.17 -1.73
N GLU A 310 18.96 24.58 -1.11
CA GLU A 310 20.33 25.03 -1.40
C GLU A 310 20.66 24.65 -2.84
N GLU A 311 20.75 25.65 -3.71
CA GLU A 311 21.17 25.48 -5.10
C GLU A 311 22.65 25.12 -5.18
N TRP A 312 22.97 23.84 -5.33
CA TRP A 312 24.32 23.42 -5.72
C TRP A 312 24.33 23.11 -7.22
N ASP A 313 25.08 23.89 -8.01
CA ASP A 313 25.37 23.54 -9.42
C ASP A 313 26.09 22.16 -9.51
N GLU A 314 26.74 21.73 -8.43
CA GLU A 314 27.35 20.39 -8.29
C GLU A 314 26.32 19.24 -8.24
N ASP A 315 25.03 19.57 -8.12
CA ASP A 315 23.89 18.64 -8.13
C ASP A 315 23.15 18.62 -9.50
N PHE A 316 23.68 19.27 -10.57
CA PHE A 316 23.32 19.08 -12.02
C PHE A 316 24.43 18.65 -13.06
N TYR A 317 24.87 17.37 -13.07
CA TYR A 317 25.97 16.68 -13.76
C TYR A 317 25.42 15.34 -14.24
N GLU A 318 25.54 15.08 -15.53
CA GLU A 318 25.28 13.74 -16.07
C GLU A 318 26.33 12.76 -15.52
N SER A 319 25.91 11.52 -15.21
CA SER A 319 26.81 10.46 -14.74
C SER A 319 27.69 9.86 -15.84
N ASP A 320 27.53 10.33 -17.07
CA ASP A 320 28.41 10.00 -18.19
C ASP A 320 29.52 11.06 -18.26
N ASP A 321 30.77 10.66 -18.56
CA ASP A 321 32.00 11.47 -18.59
C ASP A 321 31.99 12.75 -19.47
N ARG A 322 30.82 13.12 -20.01
CA ARG A 322 30.56 14.37 -20.72
C ARG A 322 29.87 15.36 -19.79
N GLN A 323 30.65 15.95 -18.88
CA GLN A 323 30.23 17.09 -18.07
C GLN A 323 29.75 18.25 -18.95
N THR A 324 28.46 18.24 -19.30
CA THR A 324 27.78 19.36 -19.91
C THR A 324 26.89 19.92 -18.84
N GLN A 325 27.24 21.09 -18.28
CA GLN A 325 26.36 21.81 -17.36
C GLN A 325 25.08 22.20 -18.13
N VAL A 326 24.04 21.36 -18.04
CA VAL A 326 22.77 21.57 -18.76
C VAL A 326 22.12 22.87 -18.28
N LEU A 327 22.14 23.14 -16.97
CA LEU A 327 21.57 24.35 -16.39
C LEU A 327 22.31 25.63 -16.74
N SER A 328 23.63 25.60 -16.97
CA SER A 328 24.37 26.83 -17.30
C SER A 328 24.05 27.37 -18.70
N ARG A 329 23.33 26.59 -19.52
CA ARG A 329 22.81 26.99 -20.83
C ARG A 329 21.39 27.55 -20.77
N ILE A 330 20.70 27.40 -19.65
CA ILE A 330 19.32 27.86 -19.46
C ILE A 330 19.35 29.30 -18.92
N PRO A 331 18.52 30.22 -19.46
CA PRO A 331 18.37 31.55 -18.90
C PRO A 331 18.01 31.52 -17.40
N PRO A 332 18.50 32.45 -16.56
CA PRO A 332 18.23 32.44 -15.12
C PRO A 332 16.75 32.38 -14.75
N GLU A 333 15.90 33.11 -15.48
CA GLU A 333 14.44 33.13 -15.26
C GLU A 333 13.79 31.76 -15.55
N GLU A 334 14.25 31.06 -16.59
CA GLU A 334 13.78 29.70 -16.91
C GLU A 334 14.32 28.67 -15.91
N LYS A 335 15.55 28.86 -15.41
CA LYS A 335 16.17 28.02 -14.37
C LYS A 335 15.33 28.05 -13.10
N GLU A 336 14.91 29.22 -12.64
CA GLU A 336 14.10 29.36 -11.42
C GLU A 336 12.76 28.61 -11.52
N LEU A 337 12.05 28.75 -12.65
CA LEU A 337 10.80 28.04 -12.90
C LEU A 337 10.97 26.51 -12.94
N ILE A 338 12.06 26.04 -13.56
CA ILE A 338 12.40 24.62 -13.60
C ILE A 338 12.68 24.07 -12.20
N LEU A 339 13.44 24.80 -11.40
CA LEU A 339 13.75 24.41 -10.02
C LEU A 339 12.51 24.39 -9.14
N GLU A 340 11.62 25.38 -9.30
CA GLU A 340 10.33 25.40 -8.61
C GLU A 340 9.50 24.15 -8.96
N GLU A 341 9.42 23.79 -10.25
CA GLU A 341 8.65 22.61 -10.67
C GLU A 341 9.28 21.30 -10.19
N ILE A 342 10.61 21.17 -10.23
CA ILE A 342 11.31 20.01 -9.64
C ILE A 342 11.02 19.90 -8.14
N GLY A 343 11.05 21.03 -7.43
CA GLY A 343 10.70 21.10 -6.00
C GLY A 343 9.28 20.62 -5.74
N ARG A 344 8.30 21.10 -6.54
CA ARG A 344 6.89 20.67 -6.46
C ARG A 344 6.73 19.19 -6.78
N LEU A 345 7.34 18.70 -7.84
CA LEU A 345 7.27 17.29 -8.24
C LEU A 345 7.80 16.39 -7.14
N ARG A 346 8.95 16.74 -6.54
CA ARG A 346 9.52 15.97 -5.44
C ARG A 346 8.65 16.00 -4.19
N LYS A 347 8.14 17.17 -3.79
CA LYS A 347 7.24 17.29 -2.63
C LYS A 347 6.04 16.34 -2.73
N ASN A 348 5.59 16.11 -3.96
CA ASN A 348 4.45 15.25 -4.31
C ASN A 348 4.85 13.83 -4.72
N SER A 349 6.14 13.51 -4.75
CA SER A 349 6.68 12.17 -5.03
C SER A 349 6.82 11.36 -3.75
N PHE A 350 6.71 10.04 -3.83
CA PHE A 350 6.92 9.12 -2.72
C PHE A 350 8.40 9.08 -2.33
N CYS A 351 8.73 9.85 -1.29
CA CYS A 351 10.01 9.90 -0.62
C CYS A 351 9.78 9.65 0.87
N ARG A 352 10.54 8.68 1.42
CA ARG A 352 10.47 8.24 2.82
C ARG A 352 11.04 9.26 3.79
N SER A 353 12.17 9.87 3.42
CA SER A 353 12.86 10.87 4.24
C SER A 353 13.28 12.08 3.40
N HIS A 354 13.75 13.13 4.08
CA HIS A 354 14.23 14.36 3.45
C HIS A 354 15.50 14.12 2.60
N ASP A 355 16.38 13.24 3.06
CA ASP A 355 17.60 12.87 2.34
C ASP A 355 17.36 11.79 1.26
N HIS A 356 16.17 11.17 1.23
CA HIS A 356 15.83 10.17 0.23
C HIS A 356 15.71 10.79 -1.16
N TYR A 357 16.39 10.23 -2.16
CA TYR A 357 16.29 10.67 -3.55
C TYR A 357 15.87 9.54 -4.48
N ILE A 358 15.30 9.93 -5.61
CA ILE A 358 14.86 9.00 -6.66
C ILE A 358 15.77 9.19 -7.86
N SER A 359 16.39 8.10 -8.26
CA SER A 359 17.21 7.96 -9.45
C SER A 359 16.38 7.41 -10.57
N TYR A 360 16.53 7.98 -11.76
CA TYR A 360 15.72 7.65 -12.90
C TYR A 360 16.60 7.11 -14.02
N SER A 361 16.19 6.01 -14.62
CA SER A 361 16.88 5.33 -15.72
C SER A 361 16.75 6.04 -17.07
N SER A 362 15.80 6.97 -17.22
CA SER A 362 15.49 7.62 -18.49
C SER A 362 15.04 9.08 -18.34
N GLU A 363 14.85 9.73 -19.50
CA GLU A 363 14.26 11.07 -19.63
C GLU A 363 12.73 11.02 -19.87
N LEU A 364 12.09 9.86 -19.69
CA LEU A 364 10.65 9.74 -19.94
C LEU A 364 9.85 10.43 -18.84
N GLU A 365 8.93 11.31 -19.23
CA GLU A 365 7.93 11.92 -18.34
C GLU A 365 7.18 10.88 -17.49
N PHE A 366 6.77 9.78 -18.13
CA PHE A 366 6.12 8.64 -17.49
C PHE A 366 6.83 8.18 -16.21
N GLU A 367 8.16 8.17 -16.26
CA GLU A 367 9.00 7.70 -15.16
C GLU A 367 8.89 8.61 -13.93
N ARG A 368 8.72 9.92 -14.13
CA ARG A 368 8.57 10.93 -13.07
C ARG A 368 7.21 10.85 -12.37
N LEU A 369 6.21 10.28 -13.03
CA LEU A 369 4.85 10.16 -12.51
C LEU A 369 4.67 8.93 -11.61
N ILE A 370 5.55 7.93 -11.70
CA ILE A 370 5.47 6.72 -10.88
C ILE A 370 5.58 7.05 -9.38
N PRO A 371 6.58 7.83 -8.91
CA PRO A 371 6.64 8.22 -7.50
C PRO A 371 5.43 9.07 -7.05
N VAL A 372 4.83 9.85 -7.95
CA VAL A 372 3.59 10.60 -7.64
C VAL A 372 2.44 9.61 -7.42
N ALA A 373 2.25 8.62 -8.30
CA ALA A 373 1.24 7.58 -8.10
C ALA A 373 1.49 6.75 -6.83
N ALA A 374 2.76 6.48 -6.48
CA ALA A 374 3.11 5.76 -5.25
C ALA A 374 2.65 6.50 -3.98
N ARG A 375 2.47 7.83 -3.99
CA ARG A 375 1.88 8.57 -2.86
C ARG A 375 0.43 8.20 -2.55
N LEU A 376 -0.27 7.49 -3.43
CA LEU A 376 -1.60 6.97 -3.13
C LEU A 376 -1.58 5.92 -2.00
N SER A 377 -0.43 5.30 -1.70
CA SER A 377 -0.29 4.43 -0.52
C SER A 377 -0.57 5.19 0.78
N SER A 378 -0.32 6.51 0.81
CA SER A 378 -0.58 7.38 1.96
C SER A 378 -2.06 7.49 2.33
N LEU A 379 -2.99 7.11 1.45
CA LEU A 379 -4.43 7.12 1.74
C LEU A 379 -4.84 6.09 2.79
N HIS A 380 -4.16 4.95 2.82
CA HIS A 380 -4.39 3.89 3.81
C HIS A 380 -3.29 3.83 4.86
N PHE A 381 -2.36 4.79 4.81
CA PHE A 381 -1.27 4.82 5.76
C PHE A 381 -1.83 5.27 7.10
N LEU A 382 -2.00 4.31 8.00
CA LEU A 382 -2.49 4.57 9.34
C LEU A 382 -1.56 5.57 10.06
N GLU A 383 -2.20 6.50 10.75
CA GLU A 383 -1.68 7.65 11.50
C GLU A 383 -0.69 7.31 12.63
N VAL A 384 -0.27 6.05 12.73
CA VAL A 384 0.24 5.47 13.97
C VAL A 384 1.78 5.56 14.07
N PHE A 385 2.51 5.79 12.98
CA PHE A 385 3.90 5.32 12.89
C PHE A 385 5.01 6.35 12.78
N SER A 386 4.94 7.45 13.52
CA SER A 386 6.21 8.17 13.71
C SER A 386 6.41 8.85 15.05
N GLY A 387 5.42 8.91 15.95
CA GLY A 387 5.45 9.85 17.08
C GLY A 387 5.62 11.32 16.64
N ARG A 388 5.77 11.57 15.34
CA ARG A 388 5.59 12.84 14.66
C ARG A 388 4.13 12.86 14.23
N PRO A 389 3.52 14.05 14.10
CA PRO A 389 2.27 14.17 13.38
C PRO A 389 2.54 13.76 11.92
N CYS A 390 2.39 12.47 11.62
CA CYS A 390 2.07 12.05 10.27
C CYS A 390 0.85 12.85 9.83
N ASP A 391 0.79 13.15 8.54
CA ASP A 391 -0.31 13.90 7.97
C ASP A 391 -1.62 13.18 8.35
N HIS A 392 -2.36 13.69 9.35
CA HIS A 392 -3.73 13.29 9.66
C HIS A 392 -4.52 13.18 8.35
N PHE A 393 -5.64 12.45 8.30
CA PHE A 393 -6.51 12.42 7.11
C PHE A 393 -6.68 13.82 6.47
N ASP A 394 -6.91 14.84 7.30
CA ASP A 394 -7.00 16.25 6.90
C ASP A 394 -5.72 16.85 6.31
N ALA A 395 -4.55 16.43 6.77
CA ALA A 395 -3.27 16.86 6.21
C ALA A 395 -2.98 16.17 4.88
N VAL A 396 -3.31 14.88 4.70
CA VAL A 396 -3.25 14.22 3.38
C VAL A 396 -4.19 14.92 2.39
N VAL A 397 -5.43 15.18 2.81
CA VAL A 397 -6.42 15.94 2.04
C VAL A 397 -5.88 17.30 1.63
N ARG A 398 -5.34 18.08 2.58
CA ARG A 398 -4.79 19.41 2.29
C ARG A 398 -3.56 19.35 1.40
N ARG A 399 -2.64 18.42 1.65
CA ARG A 399 -1.38 18.29 0.92
C ARG A 399 -1.59 17.96 -0.55
N PHE A 400 -2.55 17.08 -0.85
CA PHE A 400 -2.84 16.67 -2.22
C PHE A 400 -4.03 17.38 -2.84
N GLU A 401 -4.58 18.39 -2.15
CA GLU A 401 -5.71 19.19 -2.60
C GLU A 401 -6.91 18.29 -2.97
N LEU A 402 -7.17 17.28 -2.13
CA LEU A 402 -8.26 16.33 -2.36
C LEU A 402 -9.60 16.97 -2.01
N CYS A 403 -10.61 16.71 -2.84
CA CYS A 403 -11.97 17.05 -2.52
C CYS A 403 -12.57 15.99 -1.58
N THR A 404 -12.99 16.38 -0.39
CA THR A 404 -13.75 15.50 0.49
C THR A 404 -15.24 15.50 0.11
N SER A 405 -15.96 14.49 0.57
CA SER A 405 -17.42 14.44 0.48
C SER A 405 -17.99 13.92 1.79
N THR A 406 -19.24 14.27 2.08
CA THR A 406 -19.95 13.61 3.18
C THR A 406 -20.47 12.24 2.73
N LEU A 407 -20.70 11.36 3.70
CA LEU A 407 -21.37 10.08 3.45
C LEU A 407 -22.74 10.29 2.79
N GLU A 408 -23.50 11.31 3.21
CA GLU A 408 -24.77 11.66 2.59
C GLU A 408 -24.63 12.02 1.11
N GLU A 409 -23.68 12.88 0.76
CA GLU A 409 -23.43 13.28 -0.63
C GLU A 409 -23.04 12.09 -1.51
N SER A 410 -22.17 11.21 -1.01
CA SER A 410 -21.79 10.00 -1.72
C SER A 410 -23.00 9.08 -1.95
N GLN A 411 -23.82 8.85 -0.91
CA GLN A 411 -25.03 8.05 -1.02
C GLN A 411 -26.06 8.67 -1.98
N GLN A 412 -26.16 10.00 -2.00
CA GLN A 412 -27.05 10.69 -2.92
C GLN A 412 -26.60 10.50 -4.37
N ARG A 413 -25.31 10.62 -4.66
CA ARG A 413 -24.74 10.32 -6.00
C ARG A 413 -24.99 8.86 -6.40
N ASP A 414 -24.87 7.92 -5.47
CA ASP A 414 -25.15 6.50 -5.73
C ASP A 414 -26.61 6.27 -6.12
N ARG A 415 -27.54 6.92 -5.42
CA ARG A 415 -28.99 6.86 -5.74
C ARG A 415 -29.29 7.46 -7.10
N GLU A 416 -28.71 8.62 -7.41
CA GLU A 416 -28.89 9.30 -8.70
C GLU A 416 -28.37 8.44 -9.85
N ARG A 417 -27.13 7.93 -9.73
CA ARG A 417 -26.53 7.04 -10.73
C ARG A 417 -27.31 5.75 -10.90
N SER A 418 -27.81 5.16 -9.81
CA SER A 418 -28.66 3.97 -9.86
C SER A 418 -29.94 4.24 -10.65
N ARG A 419 -30.57 5.40 -10.42
CA ARG A 419 -31.77 5.82 -11.15
C ARG A 419 -31.50 6.04 -12.64
N GLU A 420 -30.38 6.67 -12.98
CA GLU A 420 -29.94 6.86 -14.37
C GLU A 420 -29.70 5.51 -15.06
N ASN A 421 -29.03 4.58 -14.39
CA ASN A 421 -28.77 3.24 -14.93
C ASN A 421 -30.07 2.46 -15.16
N ILE A 422 -31.04 2.53 -14.23
CA ILE A 422 -32.37 1.93 -14.42
C ILE A 422 -33.06 2.53 -15.64
N ASN A 423 -33.04 3.86 -15.78
CA ASN A 423 -33.65 4.54 -16.93
C ASN A 423 -32.99 4.12 -18.24
N ARG A 424 -31.65 4.02 -18.26
CA ARG A 424 -30.89 3.54 -19.42
C ARG A 424 -31.23 2.10 -19.77
N PHE A 425 -31.32 1.20 -18.77
CA PHE A 425 -31.72 -0.19 -18.97
C PHE A 425 -33.10 -0.30 -19.62
N ARG A 426 -34.09 0.41 -19.07
CA ARG A 426 -35.45 0.48 -19.64
C ARG A 426 -35.47 1.03 -21.06
N HIS A 427 -34.68 2.08 -21.32
CA HIS A 427 -34.58 2.67 -22.64
C HIS A 427 -33.99 1.70 -23.67
N LEU A 428 -32.90 0.99 -23.32
CA LEU A 428 -32.27 0.00 -24.20
C LEU A 428 -33.19 -1.19 -24.51
N LEU A 429 -34.02 -1.60 -23.56
CA LEU A 429 -34.91 -2.76 -23.68
C LEU A 429 -36.37 -2.36 -23.95
N LYS A 430 -36.59 -1.14 -24.44
CA LYS A 430 -37.91 -0.59 -24.71
C LYS A 430 -38.69 -1.48 -25.68
N GLY A 431 -39.94 -1.78 -25.34
CA GLY A 431 -40.83 -2.65 -26.12
C GLY A 431 -40.61 -4.15 -25.89
N THR A 432 -39.70 -4.54 -25.00
CA THR A 432 -39.52 -5.94 -24.59
C THR A 432 -40.21 -6.20 -23.24
N CYS A 433 -40.34 -7.48 -22.85
CA CYS A 433 -40.83 -7.83 -21.50
C CYS A 433 -39.90 -7.34 -20.37
N TRP A 434 -38.64 -7.01 -20.69
CA TRP A 434 -37.64 -6.58 -19.71
C TRP A 434 -37.81 -5.11 -19.28
N GLU A 435 -38.50 -4.29 -20.07
CA GLU A 435 -38.79 -2.89 -19.73
C GLU A 435 -39.65 -2.77 -18.46
N GLN A 436 -40.53 -3.76 -18.22
CA GLN A 436 -41.49 -3.79 -17.12
C GLN A 436 -40.94 -4.46 -15.85
N LEU A 437 -39.65 -4.81 -15.81
CA LEU A 437 -39.09 -5.42 -14.62
C LEU A 437 -39.15 -4.45 -13.42
N PRO A 438 -39.42 -4.98 -12.21
CA PRO A 438 -39.27 -4.24 -10.96
C PRO A 438 -37.86 -3.65 -10.81
N GLU A 439 -37.76 -2.46 -10.20
CA GLU A 439 -36.49 -1.74 -10.07
C GLU A 439 -35.45 -2.52 -9.27
N ASP A 440 -35.88 -3.25 -8.24
CA ASP A 440 -35.01 -4.11 -7.44
C ASP A 440 -34.40 -5.24 -8.28
N LEU A 441 -35.16 -5.81 -9.23
CA LEU A 441 -34.64 -6.83 -10.14
C LEU A 441 -33.70 -6.23 -11.19
N ILE A 442 -34.03 -5.06 -11.73
CA ILE A 442 -33.13 -4.33 -12.65
C ILE A 442 -31.81 -4.01 -11.93
N MET A 443 -31.85 -3.54 -10.68
CA MET A 443 -30.66 -3.26 -9.89
C MET A 443 -29.85 -4.51 -9.59
N ARG A 444 -30.48 -5.67 -9.35
CA ARG A 444 -29.76 -6.95 -9.23
C ARG A 444 -29.06 -7.35 -10.53
N ILE A 445 -29.74 -7.20 -11.67
CA ILE A 445 -29.15 -7.45 -12.99
C ILE A 445 -27.98 -6.49 -13.23
N LEU A 446 -28.18 -5.19 -12.98
CA LEU A 446 -27.12 -4.20 -13.11
C LEU A 446 -25.96 -4.48 -12.17
N GLY A 447 -26.19 -4.93 -10.94
CA GLY A 447 -25.13 -5.31 -10.00
C GLY A 447 -24.33 -6.54 -10.43
N LEU A 448 -24.87 -7.39 -11.31
CA LEU A 448 -24.14 -8.50 -11.93
C LEU A 448 -23.30 -8.05 -13.14
N VAL A 449 -23.59 -6.87 -13.71
CA VAL A 449 -22.98 -6.39 -14.97
C VAL A 449 -22.08 -5.18 -14.74
N VAL A 450 -22.38 -4.37 -13.72
CA VAL A 450 -21.68 -3.14 -13.36
C VAL A 450 -20.89 -3.41 -12.08
N PRO A 451 -19.56 -3.20 -12.08
CA PRO A 451 -18.74 -3.41 -10.90
C PRO A 451 -19.23 -2.58 -9.69
N THR A 452 -19.25 -3.21 -8.51
CA THR A 452 -19.66 -2.57 -7.26
C THR A 452 -18.52 -1.70 -6.73
N GLN A 453 -18.78 -0.43 -6.43
CA GLN A 453 -17.75 0.51 -5.93
C GLN A 453 -17.67 0.47 -4.40
N ARG A 454 -16.46 0.71 -3.86
CA ARG A 454 -16.21 0.83 -2.42
C ARG A 454 -15.69 2.23 -2.11
N HIS A 455 -16.51 3.01 -1.41
CA HIS A 455 -16.32 4.46 -1.29
C HIS A 455 -15.55 4.92 -0.04
N ARG A 456 -15.00 4.01 0.76
CA ARG A 456 -14.53 4.37 2.11
C ARG A 456 -13.03 4.34 2.23
N VAL A 457 -12.43 5.51 2.38
CA VAL A 457 -11.19 5.77 3.13
C VAL A 457 -11.61 6.74 4.21
N GLY A 458 -11.48 6.37 5.48
CA GLY A 458 -11.89 7.14 6.65
C GLY A 458 -11.44 6.45 7.92
#